data_AF-J0K5Z2-F1
#
_entry.id   AF-J0K5Z2-F1
#
_cell.length_a   1.000
_cell.length_b   1.000
_cell.length_c   1.000
_cell.angle_alpha   90.00
_cell.angle_beta   90.00
_cell.angle_gamma   90.00
#
_symmetry.space_group_name_H-M   'P 1'
#
loop_
_entity.id
_entity.type
_entity.pdbx_description
1 polymer ?
#
loop_
_entity_poly.entity_id
_entity_poly.type
_entity_poly.pdbx_seq_one_letter_code
_entity_poly.pdbx_strand_id
1 'polypeptide(L)'
;MKALEQSQQVLKNGNDELLKDREKLTTQNTELAEKIKALTTEKTELNNKITRLTTDKDNLTKDKENLTTALSNAKSQAEQTSQRLNELERRHAPYQKLKKLYEVFLEVKDRLNFDFVATTYSAMDLIASVLSDSKYYLESLYNKASQELSDKRSDKGEKLAELFDLLFEYIKDSKFERLKEPSAYDHSCKKLYPEQNSSGKMQRVVLRGYTYDKKITCYTIVDMGS
;
A
#
# COMPACT_ATOMS: atom_id res chain seq x y z
N MET A 1 77.62 14.78 92.39
CA MET A 1 77.94 15.19 91.01
C MET A 1 77.40 14.19 89.97
N LYS A 2 77.89 12.94 89.90
CA LYS A 2 77.48 11.95 88.86
C LYS A 2 75.96 11.72 88.69
N ALA A 3 75.17 11.66 89.77
CA ALA A 3 73.72 11.40 89.69
C ALA A 3 72.91 12.55 89.05
N LEU A 4 73.34 13.81 89.28
CA LEU A 4 72.70 14.99 88.69
C LEU A 4 72.97 15.05 87.18
N GLU A 5 74.19 14.73 86.79
CA GLU A 5 74.66 14.66 85.40
C GLU A 5 73.89 13.58 84.60
N GLN A 6 73.66 12.41 85.22
CA GLN A 6 72.81 11.36 84.64
C GLN A 6 71.34 11.81 84.50
N SER A 7 70.76 12.48 85.50
CA SER A 7 69.39 13.02 85.38
C SER A 7 69.27 14.06 84.26
N GLN A 8 70.24 14.96 84.12
CA GLN A 8 70.25 15.94 83.03
C GLN A 8 70.35 15.28 81.66
N GLN A 9 71.15 14.22 81.52
CA GLN A 9 71.25 13.46 80.29
C GLN A 9 69.93 12.74 79.93
N VAL A 10 69.27 12.12 80.91
CA VAL A 10 67.97 11.44 80.72
C VAL A 10 66.90 12.45 80.29
N LEU A 11 66.82 13.61 80.94
CA LEU A 11 65.89 14.67 80.57
C LEU A 11 66.14 15.20 79.15
N LYS A 12 67.41 15.37 78.77
CA LYS A 12 67.79 15.80 77.42
C LYS A 12 67.34 14.79 76.37
N ASN A 13 67.63 13.50 76.60
CA ASN A 13 67.22 12.42 75.69
C ASN A 13 65.69 12.34 75.55
N GLY A 14 64.94 12.44 76.66
CA GLY A 14 63.47 12.43 76.63
C GLY A 14 62.89 13.65 75.90
N ASN A 15 63.52 14.82 76.03
CA ASN A 15 63.10 16.02 75.32
C ASN A 15 63.36 15.90 73.80
N ASP A 16 64.48 15.28 73.41
CA ASP A 16 64.81 15.01 72.00
C ASP A 16 63.83 14.01 71.35
N GLU A 17 63.38 12.98 72.09
CA GLU A 17 62.34 12.04 71.63
C GLU A 17 60.98 12.73 71.46
N LEU A 18 60.56 13.52 72.44
CA LEU A 18 59.31 14.29 72.35
C LEU A 18 59.31 15.28 71.18
N LEU A 19 60.47 15.89 70.89
CA LEU A 19 60.61 16.82 69.77
C LEU A 19 60.42 16.09 68.42
N LYS A 20 61.00 14.90 68.26
CA LYS A 20 60.81 14.04 67.07
C LYS A 20 59.36 13.59 66.90
N ASP A 21 58.69 13.18 67.98
CA ASP A 21 57.29 12.79 67.93
C ASP A 21 56.39 13.97 67.56
N ARG A 22 56.68 15.17 68.09
CA ARG A 22 55.96 16.40 67.74
C ARG A 22 56.11 16.76 66.27
N GLU A 23 57.31 16.65 65.72
CA GLU A 23 57.56 16.88 64.29
C GLU A 23 56.80 15.86 63.43
N LYS A 24 56.84 14.57 63.79
CA LYS A 24 56.10 13.51 63.09
C LYS A 24 54.59 13.76 63.10
N LEU A 25 54.02 14.11 64.24
CA LEU A 25 52.59 14.46 64.36
C LEU A 25 52.22 15.69 63.54
N THR A 26 53.11 16.68 63.46
CA THR A 26 52.90 17.89 62.65
C THR A 26 52.85 17.55 61.15
N THR A 27 53.75 16.69 60.68
CA THR A 27 53.74 16.19 59.29
C THR A 27 52.48 15.36 59.00
N GLN A 28 52.09 14.45 59.90
CA GLN A 28 50.86 13.66 59.72
C GLN A 28 49.59 14.52 59.69
N ASN A 29 49.51 15.55 60.53
CA ASN A 29 48.37 16.47 60.55
C ASN A 29 48.28 17.31 59.27
N THR A 30 49.41 17.72 58.71
CA THR A 30 49.43 18.47 57.44
C THR A 30 48.99 17.60 56.26
N GLU A 31 49.50 16.37 56.16
CA GLU A 31 49.05 15.39 55.14
C GLU A 31 47.55 15.07 55.24
N LEU A 32 47.03 14.90 56.47
CA LEU A 32 45.60 14.66 56.68
C LEU A 32 44.75 15.86 56.26
N ALA A 33 45.20 17.09 56.58
CA ALA A 33 44.51 18.30 56.17
C ALA A 33 44.44 18.45 54.64
N GLU A 34 45.52 18.09 53.92
CA GLU A 34 45.54 18.08 52.45
C GLU A 34 44.58 17.02 51.87
N LYS A 35 44.58 15.80 52.41
CA LYS A 35 43.64 14.74 52.00
C LYS A 35 42.18 15.15 52.21
N ILE A 36 41.87 15.81 53.34
CA ILE A 36 40.52 16.31 53.61
C ILE A 36 40.09 17.37 52.57
N LYS A 37 40.99 18.29 52.19
CA LYS A 37 40.70 19.29 51.15
C LYS A 37 40.47 18.64 49.78
N ALA A 38 41.29 17.66 49.42
CA ALA A 38 41.13 16.91 48.16
C ALA A 38 39.78 16.18 48.12
N LEU A 39 39.45 15.42 49.17
CA LEU A 39 38.17 14.70 49.28
C LEU A 39 36.96 15.64 49.28
N THR A 40 37.09 16.83 49.88
CA THR A 40 36.02 17.83 49.88
C THR A 40 35.77 18.34 48.46
N THR A 41 36.84 18.59 47.70
CA THR A 41 36.75 19.04 46.30
C THR A 41 36.10 17.97 45.42
N GLU A 42 36.57 16.72 45.51
CA GLU A 42 36.00 15.60 44.76
C GLU A 42 34.52 15.37 45.09
N LYS A 43 34.13 15.48 46.37
CA LYS A 43 32.72 15.40 46.79
C LYS A 43 31.86 16.47 46.14
N THR A 44 32.37 17.71 46.00
CA THR A 44 31.62 18.79 45.33
C THR A 44 31.47 18.54 43.83
N GLU A 45 32.50 18.05 43.15
CA GLU A 45 32.40 17.68 41.73
C GLU A 45 31.41 16.54 41.49
N LEU A 46 31.46 15.50 42.33
CA LEU A 46 30.53 14.37 42.25
C LEU A 46 29.09 14.81 42.46
N ASN A 47 28.82 15.69 43.44
CA ASN A 47 27.49 16.25 43.64
C ASN A 47 27.00 17.03 42.41
N ASN A 48 27.85 17.87 41.82
CA ASN A 48 27.48 18.62 40.61
C ASN A 48 27.18 17.68 39.43
N LYS A 49 27.96 16.61 39.28
CA LYS A 49 27.72 15.58 38.25
C LYS A 49 26.40 14.85 38.46
N ILE A 50 26.07 14.50 39.71
CA ILE A 50 24.79 13.88 40.06
C ILE A 50 23.63 14.79 39.69
N THR A 51 23.68 16.08 40.05
CA THR A 51 22.62 17.03 39.70
C THR A 51 22.39 17.12 38.19
N ARG A 52 23.47 17.21 37.39
CA ARG A 52 23.38 17.25 35.93
C ARG A 52 22.77 15.96 35.37
N LEU A 53 23.22 14.80 35.85
CA LEU A 53 22.69 13.51 35.42
C LEU A 53 21.20 13.34 35.78
N THR A 54 20.76 13.86 36.93
CA THR A 54 19.35 13.87 37.30
C THR A 54 18.53 14.74 36.34
N THR A 55 18.99 15.95 36.01
CA THR A 55 18.31 16.81 35.04
C THR A 55 18.24 16.19 33.65
N ASP A 56 19.33 15.59 33.17
CA ASP A 56 19.37 14.91 31.87
C ASP A 56 18.39 13.72 31.83
N LYS A 57 18.31 12.96 32.93
CA LYS A 57 17.35 11.86 33.06
C LYS A 57 15.89 12.34 32.98
N ASP A 58 15.56 13.45 33.63
CA ASP A 58 14.21 14.00 33.60
C ASP A 58 13.84 14.50 32.19
N ASN A 59 14.79 15.14 31.49
CA ASN A 59 14.59 15.59 30.11
C ASN A 59 14.40 14.40 29.16
N LEU A 60 15.25 13.37 29.26
CA LEU A 60 15.12 12.15 28.46
C LEU A 60 13.79 11.41 28.71
N THR A 61 13.28 11.47 29.94
CA THR A 61 11.97 10.88 30.27
C THR A 61 10.84 11.62 29.56
N LYS A 62 10.85 12.96 29.58
CA LYS A 62 9.87 13.79 28.85
C LYS A 62 9.95 13.57 27.33
N ASP A 63 11.16 13.52 26.78
CA ASP A 63 11.35 13.27 25.35
C ASP A 63 10.81 11.90 24.93
N LYS A 64 11.01 10.88 25.76
CA LYS A 64 10.46 9.55 25.53
C LYS A 64 8.92 9.56 25.51
N GLU A 65 8.29 10.26 26.45
CA GLU A 65 6.83 10.40 26.49
C GLU A 65 6.28 11.14 25.26
N ASN A 66 6.94 12.22 24.85
CA ASN A 66 6.60 12.99 23.66
C ASN A 66 6.72 12.15 22.38
N LEU A 67 7.83 11.42 22.23
CA LEU A 67 8.06 10.53 21.09
C LEU A 67 7.05 9.38 21.04
N THR A 68 6.68 8.83 22.20
CA THR A 68 5.66 7.77 22.28
C THR A 68 4.30 8.28 21.81
N THR A 69 3.92 9.49 22.23
CA THR A 69 2.69 10.16 21.77
C THR A 69 2.72 10.43 20.27
N ALA A 70 3.82 10.98 19.76
CA ALA A 70 4.00 11.27 18.34
C ALA A 70 3.91 10.01 17.48
N LEU A 71 4.53 8.90 17.93
CA LEU A 71 4.48 7.61 17.25
C LEU A 71 3.05 7.04 17.19
N SER A 72 2.31 7.12 18.30
CA SER A 72 0.91 6.70 18.35
C SER A 72 0.05 7.49 17.37
N ASN A 73 0.19 8.82 17.36
CA ASN A 73 -0.54 9.70 16.45
C ASN A 73 -0.21 9.42 14.98
N ALA A 74 1.08 9.23 14.65
CA ALA A 74 1.52 8.90 13.31
C ALA A 74 0.96 7.55 12.83
N LYS A 75 0.92 6.54 13.71
CA LYS A 75 0.33 5.23 13.39
C LYS A 75 -1.16 5.35 13.07
N SER A 76 -1.93 6.08 13.89
CA SER A 76 -3.35 6.31 13.64
C SER A 76 -3.60 7.06 12.32
N GLN A 77 -2.77 8.05 11.99
CA GLN A 77 -2.87 8.76 10.70
C GLN A 77 -2.54 7.86 9.51
N ALA A 78 -1.55 6.98 9.63
CA ALA A 78 -1.19 6.02 8.58
C ALA A 78 -2.31 5.01 8.31
N GLU A 79 -2.96 4.51 9.37
CA GLU A 79 -4.13 3.62 9.25
C GLU A 79 -5.31 4.33 8.56
N GLN A 80 -5.64 5.56 8.97
CA GLN A 80 -6.69 6.36 8.32
C GLN A 80 -6.40 6.66 6.85
N THR A 81 -5.13 6.96 6.52
CA THR A 81 -4.71 7.23 5.14
C THR A 81 -4.84 5.99 4.27
N SER A 82 -4.44 4.83 4.79
CA SER A 82 -4.56 3.54 4.09
C SER A 82 -6.03 3.19 3.82
N GLN A 83 -6.92 3.45 4.78
CA GLN A 83 -8.37 3.26 4.59
C GLN A 83 -8.92 4.18 3.50
N ARG A 84 -8.57 5.48 3.53
CA ARG A 84 -9.00 6.45 2.50
C ARG A 84 -8.47 6.10 1.11
N LEU A 85 -7.24 5.59 1.02
CA LEU A 85 -6.65 5.16 -0.25
C LEU A 85 -7.46 3.99 -0.85
N ASN A 86 -7.75 2.97 -0.05
CA ASN A 86 -8.57 1.83 -0.48
C ASN A 86 -9.98 2.27 -0.91
N GLU A 87 -10.61 3.20 -0.19
CA GLU A 87 -11.90 3.77 -0.58
C GLU A 87 -11.83 4.53 -1.90
N LEU A 88 -10.78 5.30 -2.11
CA LEU A 88 -10.56 6.07 -3.33
C LEU A 88 -10.32 5.15 -4.53
N GLU A 89 -9.48 4.14 -4.38
CA GLU A 89 -9.25 3.12 -5.41
C GLU A 89 -10.56 2.42 -5.80
N ARG A 90 -11.38 2.04 -4.81
CA ARG A 90 -12.70 1.44 -5.06
C ARG A 90 -13.64 2.39 -5.79
N ARG A 91 -13.65 3.68 -5.45
CA ARG A 91 -14.44 4.71 -6.15
C ARG A 91 -13.91 4.98 -7.55
N HIS A 92 -12.62 4.82 -7.79
CA HIS A 92 -11.99 5.12 -9.06
C HIS A 92 -11.98 3.94 -10.05
N ALA A 93 -12.12 2.70 -9.57
CA ALA A 93 -12.18 1.50 -10.40
C ALA A 93 -13.20 1.56 -11.56
N PRO A 94 -14.44 2.09 -11.40
CA PRO A 94 -15.39 2.22 -12.51
C PRO A 94 -14.93 3.22 -13.58
N TYR A 95 -14.23 4.29 -13.19
CA TYR A 95 -13.74 5.31 -14.13
C TYR A 95 -12.56 4.81 -14.96
N GLN A 96 -11.70 3.96 -14.38
CA GLN A 96 -10.60 3.34 -15.13
C GLN A 96 -11.12 2.43 -16.25
N LYS A 97 -12.15 1.63 -15.95
CA LYS A 97 -12.83 0.82 -16.96
C LYS A 97 -13.49 1.67 -18.05
N LEU A 98 -14.11 2.79 -17.67
CA LEU A 98 -14.81 3.67 -18.60
C LEU A 98 -13.80 4.39 -19.52
N LYS A 99 -12.68 4.83 -18.95
CA LYS A 99 -11.57 5.43 -19.71
C LYS A 99 -11.02 4.43 -20.73
N LYS A 100 -10.76 3.19 -20.33
CA LYS A 100 -10.30 2.14 -21.23
C LYS A 100 -11.29 1.87 -22.37
N LEU A 101 -12.59 1.78 -22.05
CA LEU A 101 -13.64 1.62 -23.05
C LEU A 101 -13.64 2.78 -24.07
N TYR A 102 -13.48 4.02 -23.60
CA TYR A 102 -13.43 5.20 -24.48
C TYR A 102 -12.18 5.21 -25.37
N GLU A 103 -11.00 4.87 -24.83
CA GLU A 103 -9.75 4.77 -25.58
C GLU A 103 -9.87 3.74 -26.71
N VAL A 104 -10.31 2.52 -26.39
CA VAL A 104 -10.47 1.45 -27.40
C VAL A 104 -11.53 1.83 -28.44
N PHE A 105 -12.64 2.46 -28.02
CA PHE A 105 -13.67 2.94 -28.94
C PHE A 105 -13.09 3.93 -29.97
N LEU A 106 -12.31 4.92 -29.53
CA LEU A 106 -11.74 5.93 -30.43
C LEU A 106 -10.82 5.33 -31.50
N GLU A 107 -10.12 4.25 -31.17
CA GLU A 107 -9.18 3.59 -32.09
C GLU A 107 -9.87 2.79 -33.20
N VAL A 108 -11.08 2.31 -32.95
CA VAL A 108 -11.84 1.48 -33.90
C VAL A 108 -13.09 2.15 -34.44
N LYS A 109 -13.38 3.40 -34.05
CA LYS A 109 -14.60 4.12 -34.43
C LYS A 109 -14.81 4.20 -35.94
N ASP A 110 -13.74 4.23 -36.73
CA ASP A 110 -13.80 4.29 -38.20
C ASP A 110 -14.18 2.94 -38.84
N ARG A 111 -14.15 1.85 -38.07
CA ARG A 111 -14.60 0.51 -38.48
C ARG A 111 -16.03 0.20 -38.07
N LEU A 112 -16.57 0.97 -37.11
CA LEU A 112 -17.93 0.85 -36.61
C LEU A 112 -18.90 1.53 -37.60
N ASN A 113 -19.24 0.83 -38.67
CA ASN A 113 -20.14 1.36 -39.71
C ASN A 113 -21.62 1.17 -39.32
N PHE A 114 -21.99 1.65 -38.13
CA PHE A 114 -23.38 1.76 -37.72
C PHE A 114 -23.83 3.17 -38.08
N ASP A 115 -24.93 3.33 -38.81
CA ASP A 115 -25.48 4.64 -39.16
C ASP A 115 -25.71 5.54 -37.92
N PHE A 116 -25.79 4.94 -36.74
CA PHE A 116 -25.85 5.60 -35.43
C PHE A 116 -24.50 6.17 -34.94
N VAL A 117 -23.37 5.53 -35.21
CA VAL A 117 -22.02 5.99 -34.80
C VAL A 117 -21.62 7.28 -35.52
N ALA A 118 -22.17 7.52 -36.71
CA ALA A 118 -21.98 8.77 -37.45
C ALA A 118 -22.50 10.03 -36.71
N THR A 119 -23.36 9.86 -35.69
CA THR A 119 -23.96 10.96 -34.91
C THR A 119 -23.58 10.98 -33.43
N THR A 120 -22.89 9.96 -32.92
CA THR A 120 -22.51 9.88 -31.51
C THR A 120 -21.10 10.39 -31.26
N TYR A 121 -20.98 11.33 -30.32
CA TYR A 121 -19.72 11.98 -29.97
C TYR A 121 -19.12 11.44 -28.65
N SER A 122 -19.82 10.55 -27.94
CA SER A 122 -19.38 10.01 -26.65
C SER A 122 -19.59 8.49 -26.53
N ALA A 123 -18.71 7.83 -25.77
CA ALA A 123 -18.87 6.41 -25.44
C ALA A 123 -20.15 6.13 -24.63
N MET A 124 -20.74 7.12 -23.95
CA MET A 124 -22.02 6.95 -23.27
C MET A 124 -23.18 6.75 -24.24
N ASP A 125 -23.18 7.45 -25.37
CA ASP A 125 -24.22 7.33 -26.39
C ASP A 125 -24.15 5.96 -27.09
N LEU A 126 -22.92 5.44 -27.30
CA LEU A 126 -22.71 4.08 -27.78
C LEU A 126 -23.28 3.06 -26.80
N ILE A 127 -22.96 3.17 -25.50
CA ILE A 127 -23.47 2.27 -24.46
C ILE A 127 -25.01 2.33 -24.40
N ALA A 128 -25.59 3.53 -24.38
CA ALA A 128 -27.05 3.72 -24.29
C ALA A 128 -27.79 3.07 -25.47
N SER A 129 -27.25 3.17 -26.69
CA SER A 129 -27.86 2.56 -27.87
C SER A 129 -27.66 1.06 -27.96
N VAL A 130 -26.48 0.57 -27.59
CA VAL A 130 -26.25 -0.88 -27.43
C VAL A 130 -27.19 -1.44 -26.36
N LEU A 131 -27.52 -0.69 -25.30
CA LEU A 131 -28.50 -1.13 -24.31
C LEU A 131 -29.96 -1.04 -24.79
N SER A 132 -30.27 -0.13 -25.73
CA SER A 132 -31.64 0.12 -26.20
C SER A 132 -32.16 -0.91 -27.22
N ASP A 133 -31.31 -1.42 -28.12
CA ASP A 133 -31.64 -2.51 -29.05
C ASP A 133 -30.49 -3.53 -29.09
N SER A 134 -30.28 -4.12 -27.92
CA SER A 134 -29.09 -4.90 -27.60
C SER A 134 -28.92 -6.15 -28.44
N LYS A 135 -29.98 -6.68 -29.06
CA LYS A 135 -29.81 -7.77 -30.01
C LYS A 135 -29.13 -7.28 -31.28
N TYR A 136 -29.76 -6.35 -32.00
CA TYR A 136 -29.31 -5.92 -33.32
C TYR A 136 -27.87 -5.38 -33.29
N TYR A 137 -27.57 -4.53 -32.31
CA TYR A 137 -26.26 -3.88 -32.23
C TYR A 137 -25.14 -4.79 -31.72
N LEU A 138 -25.40 -5.68 -30.75
CA LEU A 138 -24.38 -6.65 -30.32
C LEU A 138 -24.09 -7.67 -31.41
N GLU A 139 -25.11 -8.14 -32.14
CA GLU A 139 -24.96 -9.07 -33.26
C GLU A 139 -24.11 -8.45 -34.37
N SER A 140 -24.45 -7.23 -34.79
CA SER A 140 -23.71 -6.54 -35.83
C SER A 140 -22.29 -6.16 -35.38
N LEU A 141 -22.06 -5.83 -34.10
CA LEU A 141 -20.71 -5.59 -33.57
C LEU A 141 -19.87 -6.87 -33.54
N TYR A 142 -20.46 -7.97 -33.08
CA TYR A 142 -19.84 -9.29 -33.07
C TYR A 142 -19.41 -9.70 -34.48
N ASN A 143 -20.33 -9.61 -35.44
CA ASN A 143 -20.07 -9.99 -36.84
C ASN A 143 -18.97 -9.13 -37.45
N LYS A 144 -18.96 -7.82 -37.16
CA LYS A 144 -17.94 -6.91 -37.65
C LYS A 144 -16.57 -7.19 -37.04
N ALA A 145 -16.49 -7.43 -35.72
CA ALA A 145 -15.25 -7.80 -35.05
C ALA A 145 -14.69 -9.11 -35.60
N SER A 146 -15.54 -10.12 -35.77
CA SER A 146 -15.18 -11.42 -36.36
C SER A 146 -14.62 -11.28 -37.78
N GLN A 147 -15.25 -10.44 -38.61
CA GLN A 147 -14.78 -10.15 -39.97
C GLN A 147 -13.40 -9.47 -39.96
N GLU A 148 -13.20 -8.44 -39.14
CA GLU A 148 -11.93 -7.68 -39.10
C GLU A 148 -10.78 -8.49 -38.48
N LEU A 149 -11.08 -9.44 -37.59
CA LEU A 149 -10.09 -10.39 -37.06
C LEU A 149 -9.51 -11.34 -38.11
N SER A 150 -10.20 -11.51 -39.25
CA SER A 150 -9.65 -12.28 -40.38
C SER A 150 -8.54 -11.54 -41.12
N ASP A 151 -8.46 -10.21 -40.99
CA ASP A 151 -7.42 -9.38 -41.60
C ASP A 151 -6.16 -9.32 -40.72
N LYS A 152 -5.20 -10.20 -41.03
CA LYS A 152 -3.92 -10.29 -40.31
C LYS A 152 -3.01 -9.07 -40.47
N ARG A 153 -3.37 -8.07 -41.29
CA ARG A 153 -2.56 -6.87 -41.55
C ARG A 153 -2.90 -5.70 -40.62
N SER A 154 -3.91 -5.84 -39.76
CA SER A 154 -4.44 -4.76 -38.93
C SER A 154 -4.73 -5.25 -37.51
N ASP A 155 -4.25 -4.52 -36.51
CA ASP A 155 -4.56 -4.76 -35.09
C ASP A 155 -6.00 -4.33 -34.72
N LYS A 156 -6.69 -3.64 -35.62
CA LYS A 156 -8.08 -3.16 -35.40
C LYS A 156 -9.08 -4.28 -35.13
N GLY A 157 -8.90 -5.47 -35.71
CA GLY A 157 -9.76 -6.62 -35.39
C GLY A 157 -9.65 -7.04 -33.93
N GLU A 158 -8.44 -7.01 -33.37
CA GLU A 158 -8.19 -7.32 -31.96
C GLU A 158 -8.76 -6.26 -31.03
N LYS A 159 -8.63 -4.98 -31.41
CA LYS A 159 -9.21 -3.86 -30.67
C LYS A 159 -10.75 -3.83 -30.72
N LEU A 160 -11.35 -4.28 -31.82
CA LEU A 160 -12.81 -4.45 -31.92
C LEU A 160 -13.30 -5.58 -31.01
N ALA A 161 -12.55 -6.68 -30.91
CA ALA A 161 -12.84 -7.73 -29.94
C ALA A 161 -12.71 -7.23 -28.50
N GLU A 162 -11.68 -6.44 -28.20
CA GLU A 162 -11.52 -5.80 -26.90
C GLU A 162 -12.67 -4.82 -26.59
N LEU A 163 -13.11 -4.01 -27.57
CA LEU A 163 -14.26 -3.12 -27.43
C LEU A 163 -15.53 -3.91 -27.12
N PHE A 164 -15.78 -5.00 -27.85
CA PHE A 164 -16.92 -5.89 -27.62
C PHE A 164 -16.88 -6.47 -26.21
N ASP A 165 -15.71 -6.92 -25.75
CA ASP A 165 -15.55 -7.49 -24.42
C ASP A 165 -15.77 -6.48 -23.30
N LEU A 166 -15.22 -5.27 -23.43
CA LEU A 166 -15.45 -4.18 -22.49
C LEU A 166 -16.93 -3.77 -22.45
N LEU A 167 -17.58 -3.59 -23.62
CA LEU A 167 -19.01 -3.27 -23.68
C LEU A 167 -19.87 -4.35 -23.01
N PHE A 168 -19.57 -5.61 -23.28
CA PHE A 168 -20.29 -6.73 -22.68
C PHE A 168 -20.15 -6.77 -21.16
N GLU A 169 -18.98 -6.44 -20.60
CA GLU A 169 -18.78 -6.35 -19.14
C GLU A 169 -19.67 -5.26 -18.50
N TYR A 170 -19.93 -4.16 -19.22
CA TYR A 170 -20.83 -3.10 -18.80
C TYR A 170 -22.32 -3.49 -18.90
N ILE A 171 -22.67 -4.35 -19.86
CA ILE A 171 -24.03 -4.86 -20.08
C ILE A 171 -24.30 -5.99 -19.07
N LYS A 172 -24.66 -5.63 -17.83
CA LYS A 172 -25.11 -6.60 -16.81
C LYS A 172 -26.56 -7.07 -17.02
N ASP A 173 -27.04 -7.08 -18.25
CA ASP A 173 -28.38 -7.56 -18.56
C ASP A 173 -28.38 -9.10 -18.55
N SER A 174 -29.18 -9.70 -17.67
CA SER A 174 -29.29 -11.15 -17.50
C SER A 174 -29.81 -11.89 -18.74
N LYS A 175 -30.31 -11.15 -19.73
CA LYS A 175 -30.65 -11.68 -21.05
C LYS A 175 -29.40 -12.08 -21.84
N PHE A 176 -28.22 -11.56 -21.53
CA PHE A 176 -26.99 -11.92 -22.23
C PHE A 176 -26.09 -12.81 -21.37
N GLU A 177 -25.56 -13.87 -21.96
CA GLU A 177 -24.62 -14.76 -21.28
C GLU A 177 -23.43 -15.10 -22.19
N ARG A 178 -22.21 -15.04 -21.65
CA ARG A 178 -21.02 -15.60 -22.30
C ARG A 178 -21.14 -17.11 -22.33
N LEU A 179 -20.93 -17.70 -23.49
CA LEU A 179 -20.81 -19.14 -23.58
C LEU A 179 -19.56 -19.59 -22.84
N LYS A 180 -19.76 -20.37 -21.77
CA LYS A 180 -18.69 -21.04 -21.03
C LYS A 180 -18.22 -22.27 -21.83
N GLU A 181 -17.00 -22.72 -21.59
CA GLU A 181 -16.45 -23.92 -22.22
C GLU A 181 -17.40 -25.14 -22.10
N PRO A 182 -17.44 -26.00 -23.13
CA PRO A 182 -18.61 -26.82 -23.44
C PRO A 182 -18.67 -28.07 -22.55
N SER A 183 -19.15 -27.95 -21.31
CA SER A 183 -19.37 -29.12 -20.44
C SER A 183 -20.84 -29.55 -20.31
N ALA A 184 -21.82 -28.71 -20.70
CA ALA A 184 -23.24 -28.98 -20.45
C ALA A 184 -24.18 -28.90 -21.66
N TYR A 185 -23.68 -28.63 -22.88
CA TYR A 185 -24.55 -28.53 -24.06
C TYR A 185 -24.75 -29.90 -24.74
N ASP A 186 -25.99 -30.17 -25.14
CA ASP A 186 -26.42 -31.37 -25.86
C ASP A 186 -25.54 -31.65 -27.08
N HIS A 187 -25.32 -32.92 -27.39
CA HIS A 187 -24.42 -33.42 -28.41
C HIS A 187 -24.90 -33.05 -29.83
N SER A 188 -26.17 -32.66 -29.98
CA SER A 188 -26.72 -32.03 -31.18
C SER A 188 -26.18 -30.61 -31.41
N CYS A 189 -25.84 -29.87 -30.34
CA CYS A 189 -25.16 -28.57 -30.39
C CYS A 189 -23.64 -28.70 -30.60
N LYS A 190 -23.07 -29.91 -30.53
CA LYS A 190 -21.63 -30.15 -30.73
C LYS A 190 -21.21 -30.27 -32.20
N LYS A 191 -22.14 -30.39 -33.17
CA LYS A 191 -21.75 -30.81 -34.53
C LYS A 191 -21.25 -29.70 -35.45
N LEU A 192 -21.31 -28.44 -35.03
CA LEU A 192 -20.62 -27.31 -35.61
C LEU A 192 -20.32 -26.39 -34.39
N TYR A 193 -19.26 -25.61 -34.25
CA TYR A 193 -18.81 -24.60 -35.20
C TYR A 193 -17.31 -24.29 -34.94
N PRO A 194 -16.46 -24.22 -35.97
CA PRO A 194 -15.01 -24.00 -35.84
C PRO A 194 -14.59 -22.60 -35.36
N GLU A 195 -15.49 -21.63 -35.20
CA GLU A 195 -15.12 -20.23 -34.91
C GLU A 195 -15.22 -19.82 -33.43
N GLN A 196 -14.54 -20.52 -32.52
CA GLN A 196 -13.63 -19.72 -31.71
C GLN A 196 -12.67 -19.13 -32.75
N ASN A 197 -12.65 -17.80 -32.96
CA ASN A 197 -11.73 -17.24 -33.94
C ASN A 197 -10.35 -17.89 -33.75
N SER A 198 -9.60 -18.14 -34.82
CA SER A 198 -8.34 -18.91 -34.74
C SER A 198 -7.30 -18.30 -33.77
N SER A 199 -7.58 -17.12 -33.21
CA SER A 199 -6.81 -16.44 -32.19
C SER A 199 -7.26 -16.67 -30.73
N GLY A 200 -8.45 -17.24 -30.47
CA GLY A 200 -9.03 -17.40 -29.13
C GLY A 200 -9.43 -16.08 -28.43
N LYS A 201 -9.51 -14.97 -29.17
CA LYS A 201 -9.56 -13.60 -28.62
C LYS A 201 -10.95 -13.02 -28.39
N MET A 202 -12.03 -13.71 -28.76
CA MET A 202 -13.40 -13.22 -28.55
C MET A 202 -14.35 -14.38 -28.22
N GLN A 203 -15.05 -14.31 -27.09
CA GLN A 203 -15.99 -15.35 -26.65
C GLN A 203 -17.38 -15.12 -27.26
N ARG A 204 -18.03 -16.18 -27.74
CA ARG A 204 -19.43 -16.14 -28.23
C ARG A 204 -20.40 -15.73 -27.12
N VAL A 205 -21.44 -15.01 -27.52
CA VAL A 205 -22.48 -14.47 -26.64
C VAL A 205 -23.82 -15.01 -27.09
N VAL A 206 -24.61 -15.47 -26.11
CA VAL A 206 -25.99 -15.90 -26.33
C VAL A 206 -26.95 -14.89 -25.74
N LEU A 207 -28.03 -14.62 -26.48
CA LEU A 207 -29.21 -13.91 -25.99
C LEU A 207 -30.28 -14.93 -25.53
N ARG A 208 -30.60 -14.92 -24.24
CA ARG A 208 -31.64 -15.72 -23.60
C ARG A 208 -32.99 -15.00 -23.63
N GLY A 209 -34.04 -15.73 -23.98
CA GLY A 209 -35.43 -15.27 -23.83
C GLY A 209 -35.89 -14.28 -24.90
N TYR A 210 -35.18 -14.18 -26.02
CA TYR A 210 -35.64 -13.39 -27.16
C TYR A 210 -36.80 -14.11 -27.86
N THR A 211 -37.99 -13.51 -27.87
CA THR A 211 -39.15 -14.01 -28.61
C THR A 211 -39.33 -13.19 -29.87
N TYR A 212 -38.98 -13.76 -31.03
CA TYR A 212 -39.16 -13.11 -32.33
C TYR A 212 -40.64 -13.01 -32.74
N ASP A 213 -41.49 -13.88 -32.17
CA ASP A 213 -42.93 -13.85 -32.33
C ASP A 213 -43.59 -14.24 -30.99
N LYS A 214 -44.62 -13.49 -30.57
CA LYS A 214 -45.35 -13.69 -29.30
C LYS A 214 -46.10 -15.03 -29.22
N LYS A 215 -46.01 -15.86 -30.26
CA LYS A 215 -46.73 -17.14 -30.40
C LYS A 215 -45.93 -18.37 -29.94
N ILE A 216 -44.64 -18.25 -29.65
CA ILE A 216 -43.81 -19.38 -29.21
C ILE A 216 -43.36 -19.15 -27.76
N THR A 217 -43.99 -19.86 -26.83
CA THR A 217 -43.67 -19.91 -25.39
C THR A 217 -42.46 -20.81 -25.10
N CYS A 218 -41.34 -20.59 -25.78
CA CYS A 218 -40.08 -21.28 -25.53
C CYS A 218 -38.94 -20.25 -25.48
N TYR A 219 -38.04 -20.37 -24.49
CA TYR A 219 -36.84 -19.56 -24.42
C TYR A 219 -35.99 -19.82 -25.68
N THR A 220 -36.04 -18.91 -26.65
CA THR A 220 -35.17 -19.02 -27.82
C THR A 220 -33.78 -18.54 -27.39
N ILE A 221 -32.79 -19.42 -27.52
CA ILE A 221 -31.37 -19.10 -27.43
C ILE A 221 -30.99 -18.62 -28.83
N VAL A 222 -30.68 -17.33 -28.96
CA VAL A 222 -30.14 -16.79 -30.22
C VAL A 222 -28.63 -16.69 -30.06
N ASP A 223 -27.93 -17.44 -30.92
CA ASP A 223 -26.47 -17.46 -31.01
C ASP A 223 -26.02 -16.38 -31.99
N MET A 224 -25.17 -15.46 -31.53
CA MET A 224 -24.81 -14.25 -32.27
C MET A 224 -23.63 -14.45 -33.25
N GLY A 225 -23.35 -15.67 -33.71
CA GLY A 225 -22.12 -15.93 -34.48
C GLY A 225 -22.19 -17.08 -35.48
N SER A 226 -23.22 -17.11 -36.33
CA SER A 226 -23.29 -18.00 -37.50
C SER A 226 -23.45 -17.21 -38.79
#